data_AF-A0A5P8VXI2-F1
#
_entry.id   AF-A0A5P8VXI2-F1
#
_cell.length_a   1.000
_cell.length_b   1.000
_cell.length_c   1.000
_cell.angle_alpha   90.00
_cell.angle_beta   90.00
_cell.angle_gamma   90.00
#
_symmetry.space_group_name_H-M   'P 1'
#
loop_
_entity.id
_entity.type
_entity.pdbx_description
1 polymer ?
#
loop_
_entity_poly.entity_id
_entity_poly.type
_entity_poly.pdbx_seq_one_letter_code
_entity_poly.pdbx_strand_id
1 'polypeptide(L)'
;MELGKSLKISNLIRELRQQLDLSQEKFAAKLGVSLRTVNRWENESTVPSQMALKLIEEMLRKMGEPGKRLLKEYLLKAEQREDS
;
A
#
# COMPACT_ATOMS: atom_id res chain seq x y z
N MET A 1 -15.61 -4.22 18.84
CA MET A 1 -15.46 -4.01 17.39
C MET A 1 -14.15 -3.28 17.23
N GLU A 2 -13.09 -3.94 16.79
CA GLU A 2 -12.74 -4.07 15.37
C GLU A 2 -12.28 -5.50 15.06
N LEU A 3 -12.99 -6.15 14.14
CA LEU A 3 -12.69 -7.48 13.62
C LEU A 3 -11.36 -7.47 12.86
N GLY A 4 -10.58 -8.53 13.04
CA GLY A 4 -9.23 -8.68 12.50
C GLY A 4 -9.11 -8.30 11.02
N LYS A 5 -8.47 -7.16 10.73
CA LYS A 5 -8.03 -6.82 9.39
C LYS A 5 -6.97 -7.83 8.97
N SER A 6 -7.34 -8.73 8.06
CA SER A 6 -6.36 -9.37 7.19
C SER A 6 -5.65 -8.25 6.41
N LEU A 7 -4.41 -7.95 6.78
CA LEU A 7 -3.60 -6.85 6.24
C LEU A 7 -3.14 -7.21 4.82
N LYS A 8 -4.00 -6.97 3.84
CA LYS A 8 -3.69 -7.11 2.42
C LYS A 8 -2.91 -5.88 1.93
N ILE A 9 -2.11 -6.05 0.88
CA ILE A 9 -1.40 -4.94 0.21
C ILE A 9 -2.35 -3.79 -0.20
N SER A 10 -3.61 -4.10 -0.50
CA SER A 10 -4.68 -3.14 -0.78
C SER A 10 -4.91 -2.16 0.38
N ASN A 11 -4.82 -2.63 1.62
CA ASN A 11 -5.01 -1.81 2.81
C ASN A 11 -3.80 -0.89 3.02
N LEU A 12 -2.57 -1.39 2.83
CA LEU A 12 -1.36 -0.57 2.88
C LEU A 12 -1.45 0.60 1.90
N ILE A 13 -1.83 0.31 0.65
CA ILE A 13 -1.92 1.32 -0.40
C ILE A 13 -2.96 2.39 -0.05
N ARG A 14 -4.14 1.95 0.42
CA ARG A 14 -5.21 2.87 0.83
C ARG A 14 -4.78 3.74 2.01
N GLU A 15 -4.15 3.14 3.01
CA GLU A 15 -3.73 3.83 4.23
C GLU A 15 -2.60 4.83 3.95
N LEU A 16 -1.59 4.43 3.18
CA LEU A 16 -0.55 5.33 2.68
C LEU A 16 -1.17 6.53 1.96
N ARG A 17 -2.09 6.28 1.03
CA ARG A 17 -2.76 7.35 0.28
C ARG A 17 -3.51 8.31 1.19
N GLN A 18 -4.24 7.79 2.19
CA GLN A 18 -4.98 8.60 3.16
C GLN A 18 -4.06 9.41 4.06
N GLN A 19 -2.94 8.85 4.52
CA GLN A 19 -1.96 9.59 5.33
C GLN A 19 -1.27 10.73 4.54
N LEU A 20 -1.19 10.61 3.22
CA LEU A 20 -0.67 11.65 2.34
C LEU A 20 -1.74 12.68 1.92
N ASP A 21 -2.99 12.51 2.36
CA ASP A 21 -4.16 13.32 1.97
C ASP A 21 -4.35 13.40 0.44
N LEU A 22 -4.22 12.26 -0.24
CA LEU A 22 -4.34 12.15 -1.69
C LEU A 22 -5.63 11.47 -2.12
N SER A 23 -6.24 11.97 -3.19
CA SER A 23 -7.25 11.21 -3.95
C SER A 23 -6.58 10.03 -4.68
N GLN A 24 -7.36 9.02 -5.07
CA GLN A 24 -6.84 7.91 -5.86
C GLN A 24 -6.18 8.40 -7.17
N GLU A 25 -6.72 9.46 -7.76
CA GLU A 25 -6.20 10.07 -8.99
C GLU A 25 -4.85 10.78 -8.76
N LYS A 26 -4.73 11.60 -7.71
CA LYS A 26 -3.45 12.24 -7.36
C LYS A 26 -2.39 11.21 -6.97
N PHE A 27 -2.80 10.14 -6.29
CA PHE A 27 -1.90 9.05 -5.94
C PHE A 27 -1.43 8.28 -7.18
N ALA A 28 -2.34 7.97 -8.11
CA ALA A 28 -2.02 7.34 -9.38
C ALA A 28 -1.03 8.17 -10.21
N ALA A 29 -1.27 9.49 -10.30
CA ALA A 29 -0.37 10.42 -10.98
C ALA A 29 1.05 10.43 -10.38
N LYS A 30 1.17 10.40 -9.05
CA LYS A 30 2.49 10.29 -8.38
C LYS A 30 3.23 8.99 -8.68
N LEU A 31 2.48 7.89 -8.87
CA LEU A 31 3.04 6.58 -9.19
C LEU A 31 3.21 6.31 -10.69
N GLY A 32 2.81 7.26 -11.55
CA GLY A 32 2.87 7.09 -13.00
C GLY A 32 1.93 6.02 -13.55
N VAL A 33 0.81 5.75 -12.86
CA VAL A 33 -0.19 4.74 -13.26
C VAL A 33 -1.58 5.38 -13.44
N SER A 34 -2.53 4.63 -14.00
CA SER A 34 -3.91 5.10 -14.15
C SER A 34 -4.69 5.06 -12.83
N LEU A 35 -5.71 5.91 -12.69
CA LEU A 35 -6.69 5.84 -11.60
C LEU A 35 -7.29 4.42 -11.48
N ARG A 36 -7.61 3.80 -12.62
CA ARG A 36 -8.14 2.43 -12.67
C ARG A 36 -7.17 1.43 -12.05
N THR A 37 -5.87 1.59 -12.26
CA THR A 37 -4.84 0.74 -11.67
C THR A 37 -4.85 0.85 -10.14
N VAL A 38 -4.87 2.07 -9.59
CA VAL A 38 -4.95 2.28 -8.14
C VAL A 38 -6.27 1.75 -7.57
N ASN A 39 -7.39 1.95 -8.28
CA ASN A 39 -8.69 1.44 -7.85
C ASN A 39 -8.67 -0.09 -7.74
N ARG A 40 -8.06 -0.78 -8.72
CA ARG A 40 -7.88 -2.24 -8.70
C ARG A 40 -7.02 -2.72 -7.55
N TRP A 41 -5.96 -1.99 -7.20
CA TRP A 41 -5.13 -2.34 -6.05
C TRP A 41 -5.89 -2.18 -4.74
N GLU A 42 -6.69 -1.12 -4.60
CA GLU A 42 -7.46 -0.88 -3.37
C GLU A 42 -8.71 -1.77 -3.24
N ASN A 43 -9.29 -2.25 -4.35
CA ASN A 43 -10.61 -2.91 -4.35
C ASN A 43 -10.67 -4.31 -4.99
N GLU A 44 -9.88 -4.62 -6.03
CA GLU A 44 -10.08 -5.82 -6.88
C GLU A 44 -9.07 -6.96 -6.62
N SER A 45 -8.47 -7.04 -5.42
CA SER A 45 -7.48 -8.06 -5.03
C SER A 45 -6.28 -8.20 -5.98
N THR A 46 -5.96 -7.15 -6.74
CA THR A 46 -4.78 -7.13 -7.62
C THR A 46 -3.56 -6.59 -6.89
N VAL A 47 -2.41 -7.22 -7.09
CA VAL A 47 -1.14 -6.82 -6.48
C VAL A 47 -0.41 -5.86 -7.43
N PRO A 48 0.19 -4.76 -6.93
CA PRO A 48 1.03 -3.91 -7.75
C PRO A 48 2.23 -4.67 -8.34
N SER A 49 2.74 -4.20 -9.48
CA SER A 49 4.00 -4.72 -10.03
C SER A 49 5.17 -4.41 -9.08
N GLN A 50 6.29 -5.15 -9.22
CA GLN A 50 7.48 -4.89 -8.42
C GLN A 50 7.97 -3.43 -8.51
N MET A 51 7.86 -2.81 -9.69
CA MET A 51 8.21 -1.40 -9.88
C MET A 51 7.30 -0.49 -9.04
N ALA A 52 5.98 -0.71 -9.07
CA ALA A 52 5.05 0.06 -8.27
C ALA A 52 5.26 -0.14 -6.77
N LEU A 53 5.59 -1.37 -6.33
CA LEU A 53 5.94 -1.66 -4.94
C LEU A 53 7.18 -0.88 -4.48
N LYS A 54 8.23 -0.81 -5.32
CA LYS A 54 9.43 0.01 -5.01
C LYS A 54 9.09 1.48 -4.83
N LEU A 55 8.27 2.05 -5.72
CA LEU A 55 7.83 3.44 -5.59
C LEU A 55 7.00 3.68 -4.32
N ILE A 56 6.12 2.75 -3.98
CA ILE A 56 5.33 2.78 -2.73
C ILE A 56 6.28 2.73 -1.52
N GLU A 57 7.28 1.86 -1.54
CA GLU A 57 8.29 1.76 -0.48
C GLU A 57 9.08 3.06 -0.32
N GLU A 58 9.50 3.68 -1.43
CA GLU A 58 10.17 4.98 -1.40
C GLU A 58 9.28 6.08 -0.80
N MET A 59 7.99 6.09 -1.15
CA MET A 59 7.03 7.05 -0.57
C MET A 59 6.91 6.85 0.95
N LEU A 60 6.81 5.60 1.41
CA LEU A 60 6.79 5.27 2.84
C LEU A 60 8.07 5.72 3.55
N ARG A 61 9.24 5.49 2.97
CA ARG A 61 10.52 5.92 3.55
C ARG A 61 10.60 7.44 3.68
N LYS A 62 10.08 8.19 2.69
CA LYS A 62 10.05 9.66 2.69
C LYS A 62 9.13 10.25 3.76
N MET A 63 8.17 9.50 4.28
CA MET A 63 7.27 9.96 5.35
C MET A 63 7.91 9.92 6.75
N GLY A 64 9.08 9.30 6.92
CA GLY A 64 9.72 9.15 8.23
C GLY A 64 9.04 8.09 9.09
N GLU A 65 8.87 8.35 10.39
CA GLU A 65 8.37 7.36 11.36
C GLU A 65 6.97 6.76 11.04
N PRO A 66 5.98 7.54 10.57
CA PRO A 66 4.68 6.97 10.15
C PRO A 66 4.83 5.92 9.03
N GLY A 67 5.64 6.22 8.02
CA GLY A 67 5.84 5.31 6.90
C GLY A 67 6.67 4.08 7.26
N LYS A 68 7.66 4.21 8.15
CA LYS A 68 8.38 3.05 8.71
C LYS A 68 7.45 2.12 9.50
N ARG A 69 6.50 2.68 10.26
CA ARG A 69 5.50 1.90 11.00
C ARG A 69 4.61 1.08 10.07
N LEU A 70 4.08 1.72 9.02
CA LEU A 70 3.31 1.04 7.98
C LEU A 70 4.16 -0.03 7.31
N LEU A 71 5.40 0.27 6.91
CA LEU A 71 6.28 -0.72 6.28
C LEU A 71 6.50 -1.93 7.19
N LYS A 72 6.76 -1.71 8.49
CA LYS A 72 6.95 -2.78 9.48
C LYS A 72 5.71 -3.64 9.67
N GLU A 73 4.53 -3.03 9.75
CA GLU A 73 3.25 -3.73 9.96
C GLU A 73 2.91 -4.68 8.81
N TYR A 74 3.27 -4.31 7.57
CA TYR A 74 2.95 -5.09 6.38
C TYR A 74 4.11 -6.01 5.91
N LEU A 75 5.39 -5.69 6.18
CA LEU A 75 6.53 -6.57 5.84
C LEU A 75 6.70 -7.74 6.82
N LEU A 76 6.56 -7.53 8.14
CA LEU A 76 6.75 -8.60 9.14
C LEU A 76 5.73 -9.74 9.05
N LYS A 77 4.66 -9.57 8.27
CA LYS A 77 3.60 -10.57 8.09
C LYS A 77 3.56 -11.17 6.68
N ALA A 78 4.39 -10.69 5.75
CA ALA A 78 4.60 -11.30 4.44
C ALA A 78 5.41 -12.60 4.56
N GLU A 79 6.42 -12.61 5.45
CA GLU A 79 7.24 -13.79 5.77
C GLU A 79 6.46 -14.90 6.50
N GLN A 80 5.27 -14.62 7.02
CA GLN A 80 4.43 -15.57 7.76
C GLN A 80 3.41 -16.31 6.87
N ARG A 81 3.43 -16.07 5.55
CA ARG A 81 2.49 -16.67 4.59
C ARG A 81 3.12 -17.56 3.52
N GLU A 82 4.44 -17.73 3.51
CA GLU A 82 5.11 -18.64 2.57
C GLU A 82 5.18 -20.11 3.07
N ASP A 83 4.60 -20.41 4.25
CA ASP A 83 4.64 -21.74 4.88
C ASP A 83 3.24 -22.39 5.07
N SER A 84 2.33 -22.25 4.09
CA SER A 84 1.09 -23.05 4.03
C SER A 84 0.60 -23.31 2.61
#